data_AF-A0A2W4SPV2-F1
#
_entry.id   AF-A0A2W4SPV2-F1
#
_cell.length_a   1.000
_cell.length_b   1.000
_cell.length_c   1.000
_cell.angle_alpha   90.00
_cell.angle_beta   90.00
_cell.angle_gamma   90.00
#
_symmetry.space_group_name_H-M   'P 1'
#
loop_
_entity.id
_entity.type
_entity.pdbx_description
1 polymer ?
#
loop_
_entity_poly.entity_id
_entity_poly.type
_entity_poly.pdbx_seq_one_letter_code
_entity_poly.pdbx_strand_id
1 'polypeptide(L)'
;MAVFSHITRLAKLCISGPGGMLGVVYFVAIVGLGLIGIRISILLITWNADFYNAIQKLDVPGVLLQIQVYFGLTAISVVLHLASAYLRRMLQIRWRHSLTEAALERWLSGKAYWHLRERTEAGLDNPDQRIAEDCRIFVDKLTDEALDLITRVVGLVSYATILWSLSTFALAFTFAGFDIEILRYMVWAAPIYVAIATFITHGLGAPLKKLDFEQQRREADFRFALTRLRENVEPVALAGGEAAERSQLSQRFAALAGNWHQLANRELILGFFSRPYFQTVLTIPIFLALPAYLAGRVTFGGLMQLRSAFQNVVTTLSWFIFSYKELAQLAATASRLSHFIAAAEAAAALAPQ
;
A
#
# COMPACT_ATOMS: atom_id res chain seq x y z
N MET A 1 7.79 -12.56 14.86
CA MET A 1 7.51 -13.98 14.54
C MET A 1 6.05 -14.38 14.74
N ALA A 2 5.36 -13.94 15.80
CA ALA A 2 3.95 -14.31 16.04
C ALA A 2 2.97 -13.94 14.89
N VAL A 3 3.08 -12.75 14.30
CA VAL A 3 2.19 -12.28 13.21
C VAL A 3 2.20 -13.21 11.98
N PHE A 4 3.37 -13.68 11.54
CA PHE A 4 3.46 -14.62 10.42
C PHE A 4 2.81 -15.96 10.73
N SER A 5 2.92 -16.44 11.98
CA SER A 5 2.22 -17.64 12.43
C SER A 5 0.69 -17.47 12.35
N HIS A 6 0.17 -16.32 12.80
CA HIS A 6 -1.26 -16.01 12.69
C HIS A 6 -1.73 -15.97 11.23
N ILE A 7 -1.00 -15.27 10.35
CA ILE A 7 -1.34 -15.19 8.92
C ILE A 7 -1.33 -16.58 8.27
N THR A 8 -0.29 -17.39 8.51
CA THR A 8 -0.18 -18.72 7.92
C THR A 8 -1.26 -19.67 8.41
N ARG A 9 -1.63 -19.62 9.69
CA ARG A 9 -2.74 -20.39 10.26
C ARG A 9 -4.07 -20.02 9.58
N LEU A 10 -4.38 -18.73 9.48
CA LEU A 10 -5.62 -18.26 8.87
C LEU A 10 -5.67 -18.53 7.37
N ALA A 11 -4.54 -18.37 6.66
CA ALA A 11 -4.44 -18.71 5.24
C ALA A 11 -4.70 -20.20 4.99
N LYS A 12 -4.25 -21.10 5.89
CA LYS A 12 -4.58 -22.53 5.80
C LYS A 12 -6.09 -22.75 5.90
N LEU A 13 -6.80 -22.05 6.79
CA LEU A 13 -8.26 -22.14 6.90
C LEU A 13 -8.99 -21.62 5.65
N CYS A 14 -8.44 -20.63 4.95
CA CYS A 14 -8.97 -20.16 3.66
C CYS A 14 -8.85 -21.22 2.55
N ILE A 15 -7.78 -22.05 2.59
CA ILE A 15 -7.49 -23.05 1.56
C ILE A 15 -8.22 -24.38 1.85
N SER A 16 -8.33 -24.77 3.12
CA SER A 16 -8.84 -26.08 3.52
C SER A 16 -10.36 -26.22 3.48
N GLY A 17 -11.12 -25.12 3.46
CA GLY A 17 -12.58 -25.18 3.47
C GLY A 17 -13.21 -25.32 2.08
N PRO A 18 -14.54 -25.29 2.01
CA PRO A 18 -15.29 -25.62 0.80
C PRO A 18 -14.99 -24.62 -0.33
N GLY A 19 -14.41 -25.12 -1.42
CA GLY A 19 -14.01 -24.32 -2.58
C GLY A 19 -12.67 -23.58 -2.44
N GLY A 20 -11.91 -23.81 -1.35
CA GLY A 20 -10.61 -23.17 -1.12
C GLY A 20 -9.53 -23.56 -2.14
N MET A 21 -9.53 -24.81 -2.62
CA MET A 21 -8.62 -25.29 -3.67
C MET A 21 -8.84 -24.60 -5.02
N LEU A 22 -10.09 -24.32 -5.41
CA LEU A 22 -10.38 -23.48 -6.57
C LEU A 22 -9.86 -22.05 -6.37
N GLY A 23 -9.90 -21.54 -5.13
CA GLY A 23 -9.24 -20.29 -4.75
C GLY A 23 -7.74 -20.29 -5.05
N VAL A 24 -7.03 -21.38 -4.77
CA VAL A 24 -5.60 -21.50 -5.12
C VAL A 24 -5.39 -21.42 -6.64
N VAL A 25 -6.27 -22.02 -7.44
CA VAL A 25 -6.22 -21.90 -8.92
C VAL A 25 -6.39 -20.45 -9.36
N TYR A 26 -7.36 -19.71 -8.80
CA TYR A 26 -7.50 -18.27 -9.07
C TYR A 26 -6.25 -17.50 -8.67
N PHE A 27 -5.68 -17.77 -7.49
CA PHE A 27 -4.44 -17.12 -7.03
C PHE A 27 -3.29 -17.33 -8.02
N VAL A 28 -3.05 -18.57 -8.45
CA VAL A 28 -2.00 -18.90 -9.43
C VAL A 28 -2.27 -18.25 -10.78
N ALA A 29 -3.52 -18.25 -11.26
CA ALA A 29 -3.90 -17.58 -12.50
C ALA A 29 -3.63 -16.06 -12.43
N ILE A 30 -3.95 -15.42 -11.31
CA ILE A 30 -3.69 -13.98 -11.11
C ILE A 30 -2.19 -13.70 -11.10
N VAL A 31 -1.38 -14.54 -10.43
CA VAL A 31 0.09 -14.43 -10.49
C VAL A 31 0.57 -14.53 -11.94
N GLY A 32 0.09 -15.51 -12.70
CA GLY A 32 0.41 -15.67 -14.12
C GLY A 32 0.08 -14.43 -14.95
N LEU A 33 -1.13 -13.87 -14.80
CA LEU A 33 -1.52 -12.62 -15.45
C LEU A 33 -0.62 -11.45 -15.05
N GLY A 34 -0.24 -11.36 -13.77
CA GLY A 34 0.69 -10.35 -13.27
C GLY A 34 2.08 -10.47 -13.91
N LEU A 35 2.60 -11.69 -14.07
CA LEU A 35 3.89 -11.94 -14.75
C LEU A 35 3.84 -11.56 -16.23
N ILE A 36 2.73 -11.87 -16.93
CA ILE A 36 2.52 -11.40 -18.30
C ILE A 36 2.45 -9.87 -18.34
N GLY A 37 1.78 -9.25 -17.37
CA GLY A 37 1.74 -7.79 -17.21
C GLY A 37 3.13 -7.17 -17.08
N ILE A 38 4.04 -7.78 -16.29
CA ILE A 38 5.44 -7.36 -16.21
C ILE A 38 6.13 -7.48 -17.58
N ARG A 39 5.88 -8.57 -18.33
CA ARG A 39 6.43 -8.72 -19.68
C ARG A 39 5.94 -7.60 -20.62
N ILE A 40 4.67 -7.23 -20.56
CA ILE A 40 4.12 -6.09 -21.32
C ILE A 40 4.78 -4.77 -20.91
N SER A 41 4.99 -4.55 -19.61
CA SER A 41 5.74 -3.39 -19.11
C SER A 41 7.15 -3.30 -19.69
N ILE A 42 7.88 -4.43 -19.75
CA ILE A 42 9.22 -4.50 -20.37
C ILE A 42 9.16 -4.20 -21.88
N LEU A 43 8.15 -4.71 -22.57
CA LEU A 43 7.92 -4.40 -23.98
C LEU A 43 7.66 -2.91 -24.19
N LEU A 44 6.89 -2.27 -23.30
CA LEU A 44 6.66 -0.82 -23.34
C LEU A 44 7.94 -0.01 -23.10
N ILE A 45 8.87 -0.47 -22.25
CA ILE A 45 10.18 0.16 -22.08
C ILE A 45 10.96 0.11 -23.41
N THR A 46 10.98 -1.03 -24.09
CA THR A 46 11.69 -1.20 -25.38
C THR A 46 11.01 -0.39 -26.49
N TRP A 47 9.69 -0.48 -26.58
CA TRP A 47 8.85 0.32 -27.48
C TRP A 47 9.13 1.82 -27.34
N ASN A 48 9.34 2.30 -26.10
CA ASN A 48 9.65 3.70 -25.86
C ASN A 48 10.94 4.12 -26.58
N ALA A 49 11.97 3.26 -26.58
CA ALA A 49 13.20 3.49 -27.32
C ALA A 49 12.96 3.54 -28.84
N ASP A 50 12.23 2.57 -29.37
CA ASP A 50 11.96 2.44 -30.81
C ASP A 50 11.15 3.64 -31.34
N PHE A 51 10.13 4.07 -30.59
CA PHE A 51 9.31 5.23 -30.92
C PHE A 51 10.12 6.52 -31.01
N TYR A 52 10.95 6.81 -30.00
CA TYR A 52 11.76 8.02 -30.00
C TYR A 52 12.90 7.97 -31.02
N ASN A 53 13.47 6.80 -31.30
CA ASN A 53 14.42 6.62 -32.40
C ASN A 53 13.75 6.89 -33.76
N ALA A 54 12.51 6.43 -33.99
CA ALA A 54 11.77 6.69 -35.23
C ALA A 54 11.47 8.19 -35.41
N ILE A 55 11.06 8.88 -34.34
CA ILE A 55 10.88 10.34 -34.34
C ILE A 55 12.19 11.05 -34.66
N GLN A 56 13.30 10.69 -34.00
CA GLN A 56 14.60 11.32 -34.24
C GLN A 56 15.05 11.18 -35.70
N LYS A 57 14.72 10.06 -36.35
CA LYS A 57 15.02 9.79 -37.76
C LYS A 57 14.00 10.39 -38.74
N LEU A 58 12.92 11.01 -38.26
CA LEU A 58 11.79 11.47 -39.06
C LEU A 58 11.18 10.34 -39.93
N ASP A 59 11.23 9.10 -39.44
CA ASP A 59 10.71 7.91 -40.12
C ASP A 59 9.18 7.82 -39.91
N VAL A 60 8.42 8.46 -40.79
CA VAL A 60 6.94 8.53 -40.68
C VAL A 60 6.29 7.14 -40.67
N PRO A 61 6.61 6.19 -41.58
CA PRO A 61 6.10 4.82 -41.49
C PRO A 61 6.45 4.14 -40.16
N GLY A 62 7.69 4.30 -39.70
CA GLY A 62 8.13 3.77 -38.40
C GLY A 62 7.32 4.33 -37.24
N VAL A 63 7.09 5.64 -37.21
CA VAL A 63 6.27 6.29 -36.16
C VAL A 63 4.83 5.78 -36.17
N LEU A 64 4.20 5.67 -37.34
CA LEU A 64 2.83 5.16 -37.45
C LEU A 64 2.71 3.70 -36.98
N LEU A 65 3.69 2.86 -37.31
CA LEU A 65 3.76 1.48 -36.82
C LEU A 65 3.88 1.46 -35.28
N GLN A 66 4.76 2.28 -34.71
CA GLN A 66 4.94 2.34 -33.25
C GLN A 66 3.68 2.85 -32.53
N ILE A 67 2.90 3.75 -33.13
CA ILE A 67 1.58 4.16 -32.60
C ILE A 67 0.63 2.95 -32.53
N GLN A 68 0.57 2.14 -33.58
CA GLN A 68 -0.28 0.94 -33.60
C GLN A 68 0.17 -0.09 -32.55
N VAL A 69 1.49 -0.33 -32.43
CA VAL A 69 2.06 -1.22 -31.41
C VAL A 69 1.71 -0.74 -30.01
N TYR A 70 1.77 0.57 -29.74
CA TYR A 70 1.40 1.14 -28.45
C TYR A 70 -0.05 0.84 -28.07
N PHE A 71 -0.99 1.06 -28.99
CA PHE A 71 -2.41 0.77 -28.73
C PHE A 71 -2.65 -0.73 -28.53
N GLY A 72 -1.97 -1.60 -29.29
CA GLY A 72 -2.03 -3.05 -29.10
C GLY A 72 -1.52 -3.49 -27.72
N LEU A 73 -0.33 -3.04 -27.32
CA LEU A 73 0.23 -3.34 -26.00
C LEU A 73 -0.64 -2.79 -24.86
N THR A 74 -1.18 -1.58 -25.03
CA THR A 74 -2.07 -0.96 -24.05
C THR A 74 -3.38 -1.73 -23.92
N ALA A 75 -4.00 -2.14 -25.04
CA ALA A 75 -5.22 -2.94 -25.02
C ALA A 75 -5.02 -4.28 -24.30
N ILE A 76 -3.91 -4.98 -24.59
CA ILE A 76 -3.55 -6.23 -23.89
C ILE A 76 -3.36 -5.96 -22.39
N SER A 77 -2.62 -4.90 -22.03
CA SER A 77 -2.40 -4.51 -20.63
C SER A 77 -3.72 -4.28 -19.88
N VAL A 78 -4.65 -3.55 -20.49
CA VAL A 78 -5.98 -3.28 -19.92
C VAL A 78 -6.77 -4.58 -19.73
N VAL A 79 -6.79 -5.47 -20.73
CA VAL A 79 -7.49 -6.76 -20.63
C VAL A 79 -6.90 -7.62 -19.50
N LEU A 80 -5.56 -7.72 -19.41
CA LEU A 80 -4.89 -8.46 -18.33
C LEU A 80 -5.21 -7.87 -16.96
N HIS A 81 -5.23 -6.54 -16.83
CA HIS A 81 -5.55 -5.86 -15.57
C HIS A 81 -7.00 -6.13 -15.14
N LEU A 82 -7.96 -5.96 -16.06
CA LEU A 82 -9.39 -6.18 -15.77
C LEU A 82 -9.68 -7.66 -15.46
N ALA A 83 -9.08 -8.58 -16.21
CA ALA A 83 -9.19 -10.01 -15.95
C ALA A 83 -8.62 -10.37 -14.56
N SER A 84 -7.43 -9.86 -14.24
CA SER A 84 -6.80 -10.05 -12.92
C SER A 84 -7.67 -9.50 -11.79
N ALA A 85 -8.24 -8.30 -11.94
CA ALA A 85 -9.14 -7.69 -10.96
C ALA A 85 -10.42 -8.51 -10.74
N TYR A 86 -11.02 -9.02 -11.82
CA TYR A 86 -12.20 -9.89 -11.75
C TYR A 86 -11.90 -11.21 -11.03
N LEU A 87 -10.82 -11.90 -11.43
CA LEU A 87 -10.40 -13.16 -10.79
C LEU A 87 -10.05 -12.95 -9.32
N ARG A 88 -9.47 -11.79 -8.96
CA ARG A 88 -9.18 -11.42 -7.57
C ARG A 88 -10.46 -11.30 -6.73
N ARG A 89 -11.53 -10.71 -7.26
CA ARG A 89 -12.84 -10.67 -6.58
C ARG A 89 -13.41 -12.07 -6.36
N MET A 90 -13.28 -12.95 -7.36
CA MET A 90 -13.73 -14.34 -7.26
C MET A 90 -12.91 -15.14 -6.22
N LEU A 91 -11.60 -14.89 -6.15
CA LEU A 91 -10.74 -15.43 -5.11
C LEU A 91 -11.17 -14.96 -3.71
N GLN A 92 -11.34 -13.65 -3.53
CA GLN A 92 -11.68 -13.02 -2.27
C GLN A 92 -12.97 -13.59 -1.68
N ILE A 93 -14.04 -13.72 -2.47
CA ILE A 93 -15.31 -14.25 -1.96
C ILE A 93 -15.19 -15.73 -1.55
N ARG A 94 -14.42 -16.53 -2.27
CA ARG A 94 -14.23 -17.96 -1.96
C ARG A 94 -13.43 -18.17 -0.68
N TRP A 95 -12.30 -17.47 -0.54
CA TRP A 95 -11.50 -17.55 0.68
C TRP A 95 -12.22 -16.92 1.87
N ARG A 96 -13.00 -15.85 1.66
CA ARG A 96 -13.87 -15.29 2.70
C ARG A 96 -14.91 -16.30 3.16
N HIS A 97 -15.59 -16.97 2.23
CA HIS A 97 -16.56 -18.02 2.56
C HIS A 97 -15.92 -19.11 3.41
N SER A 98 -14.78 -19.66 2.97
CA SER A 98 -14.03 -20.69 3.71
C SER A 98 -13.63 -20.24 5.12
N LEU A 99 -13.12 -19.01 5.26
CA LEU A 99 -12.67 -18.49 6.54
C LEU A 99 -13.83 -18.17 7.49
N THR A 100 -14.91 -17.59 6.97
CA THR A 100 -16.10 -17.26 7.75
C THR A 100 -16.78 -18.54 8.26
N GLU A 101 -16.92 -19.58 7.42
CA GLU A 101 -17.44 -20.88 7.85
C GLU A 101 -16.55 -21.51 8.93
N ALA A 102 -15.23 -21.52 8.75
CA ALA A 102 -14.31 -22.04 9.75
C ALA A 102 -14.37 -21.28 11.09
N ALA A 103 -14.61 -19.96 11.06
CA ALA A 103 -14.79 -19.15 12.25
C ALA A 103 -16.15 -19.41 12.93
N LEU A 104 -17.23 -19.52 12.16
CA LEU A 104 -18.58 -19.84 12.65
C LEU A 104 -18.62 -21.23 13.30
N GLU A 105 -18.06 -22.24 12.64
CA GLU A 105 -17.99 -23.61 13.16
C GLU A 105 -17.35 -23.65 14.55
N ARG A 106 -16.21 -22.97 14.72
CA ARG A 106 -15.48 -22.92 16.00
C ARG A 106 -16.21 -22.14 17.07
N TRP A 107 -16.89 -21.06 16.68
CA TRP A 107 -17.65 -20.23 17.61
C TRP A 107 -18.91 -20.94 18.12
N LEU A 108 -19.56 -21.74 17.27
CA LEU A 108 -20.76 -22.50 17.63
C LEU A 108 -20.44 -23.86 18.26
N SER A 109 -19.26 -24.42 18.02
CA SER A 109 -18.81 -25.68 18.60
C SER A 109 -18.77 -25.65 20.12
N GLY A 110 -19.22 -26.73 20.77
CA GLY A 110 -19.17 -26.88 22.23
C GLY A 110 -19.84 -25.73 23.00
N LYS A 111 -20.81 -25.04 22.39
CA LYS A 111 -21.42 -23.81 22.94
C LYS A 111 -20.38 -22.73 23.32
N ALA A 112 -19.27 -22.66 22.58
CA ALA A 112 -18.20 -21.70 22.85
C ALA A 112 -18.70 -20.25 22.88
N TYR A 113 -19.68 -19.90 22.04
CA TYR A 113 -20.34 -18.59 22.06
C TYR A 113 -20.93 -18.21 23.43
N TRP A 114 -21.40 -19.18 24.21
CA TRP A 114 -21.93 -18.98 25.55
C TRP A 114 -20.80 -18.93 26.59
N HIS A 115 -19.88 -19.90 26.55
CA HIS A 115 -18.75 -19.96 27.49
C HIS A 115 -17.81 -18.74 27.39
N LEU A 116 -17.63 -18.17 26.20
CA LEU A 116 -16.84 -16.95 25.97
C LEU A 116 -17.50 -15.69 26.54
N ARG A 117 -18.84 -15.66 26.63
CA ARG A 117 -19.59 -14.56 27.23
C ARG A 117 -19.33 -14.45 28.73
N GLU A 118 -19.19 -15.59 29.41
CA GLU A 118 -19.07 -15.64 30.87
C GLU A 118 -17.63 -15.52 31.38
N ARG A 119 -16.63 -15.91 30.58
CA ARG A 119 -15.23 -16.08 31.03
C ARG A 119 -14.35 -14.84 30.93
N THR A 120 -14.89 -13.70 30.55
CA THR A 120 -14.04 -12.55 30.25
C THR A 120 -14.52 -11.36 31.06
N GLU A 121 -13.79 -10.97 32.12
CA GLU A 121 -13.99 -9.68 32.80
C GLU A 121 -13.86 -8.48 31.84
N ALA A 122 -13.25 -8.71 30.66
CA ALA A 122 -13.08 -7.74 29.58
C ALA A 122 -13.85 -8.08 28.27
N GLY A 123 -14.68 -9.14 28.23
CA GLY A 123 -15.33 -9.60 26.99
C GLY A 123 -14.33 -10.03 25.89
N LEU A 124 -14.67 -11.04 25.08
CA LEU A 124 -14.01 -11.13 23.77
C LEU A 124 -14.71 -10.10 22.88
N ASP A 125 -14.12 -8.90 22.74
CA ASP A 125 -14.76 -7.73 22.11
C ASP A 125 -15.34 -8.08 20.72
N ASN A 126 -16.67 -8.05 20.64
CA ASN A 126 -17.54 -8.08 19.45
C ASN A 126 -17.28 -9.27 18.51
N PRO A 127 -17.71 -10.51 18.86
CA PRO A 127 -17.54 -11.70 18.00
C PRO A 127 -18.20 -11.54 16.63
N ASP A 128 -19.32 -10.83 16.56
CA ASP A 128 -20.00 -10.42 15.34
C ASP A 128 -19.08 -9.58 14.42
N GLN A 129 -18.38 -8.60 14.97
CA GLN A 129 -17.40 -7.79 14.24
C GLN A 129 -16.21 -8.64 13.77
N ARG A 130 -15.74 -9.60 14.58
CA ARG A 130 -14.64 -10.50 14.19
C ARG A 130 -15.01 -11.38 12.99
N ILE A 131 -16.20 -11.97 13.02
CA ILE A 131 -16.65 -12.87 11.97
C ILE A 131 -17.01 -12.09 10.69
N ALA A 132 -17.75 -10.98 10.82
CA ALA A 132 -18.25 -10.25 9.65
C ALA A 132 -17.16 -9.40 8.98
N GLU A 133 -16.39 -8.65 9.77
CA GLU A 133 -15.50 -7.61 9.28
C GLU A 133 -14.03 -8.04 9.29
N ASP A 134 -13.51 -8.61 10.39
CA ASP A 134 -12.10 -9.04 10.42
C ASP A 134 -11.82 -10.18 9.42
N CYS A 135 -12.75 -11.13 9.21
CA CYS A 135 -12.59 -12.15 8.15
C CYS A 135 -12.51 -11.53 6.76
N ARG A 136 -13.35 -10.51 6.47
CA ARG A 136 -13.35 -9.79 5.19
C ARG A 136 -12.03 -9.04 5.00
N ILE A 137 -11.66 -8.19 5.96
CA ILE A 137 -10.43 -7.39 5.92
C ILE A 137 -9.21 -8.31 5.76
N PHE A 138 -9.15 -9.41 6.50
CA PHE A 138 -8.04 -10.35 6.41
C PHE A 138 -7.89 -10.91 5.01
N VAL A 139 -8.96 -11.42 4.39
CA VAL A 139 -8.89 -12.01 3.04
C VAL A 139 -8.59 -10.96 1.98
N ASP A 140 -9.23 -9.79 2.05
CA ASP A 140 -8.97 -8.68 1.12
C ASP A 140 -7.50 -8.28 1.16
N LYS A 141 -6.97 -7.97 2.35
CA LYS A 141 -5.57 -7.53 2.52
C LYS A 141 -4.56 -8.63 2.25
N LEU A 142 -4.84 -9.88 2.64
CA LEU A 142 -3.94 -11.00 2.36
C LEU A 142 -3.78 -11.19 0.85
N THR A 143 -4.90 -11.20 0.11
CA THR A 143 -4.87 -11.41 -1.33
C THR A 143 -4.24 -10.23 -2.06
N ASP A 144 -4.59 -9.00 -1.69
CA ASP A 144 -4.03 -7.79 -2.30
C ASP A 144 -2.51 -7.70 -2.07
N GLU A 145 -2.07 -7.74 -0.82
CA GLU A 145 -0.66 -7.53 -0.47
C GLU A 145 0.24 -8.69 -0.93
N ALA A 146 -0.25 -9.94 -0.89
CA ALA A 146 0.57 -11.08 -1.35
C ALA A 146 0.79 -11.05 -2.87
N LEU A 147 -0.27 -10.79 -3.65
CA LEU A 147 -0.18 -10.72 -5.10
C LEU A 147 0.66 -9.51 -5.55
N ASP A 148 0.46 -8.36 -4.92
CA ASP A 148 1.23 -7.16 -5.21
C ASP A 148 2.70 -7.36 -4.82
N LEU A 149 3.02 -7.95 -3.66
CA LEU A 149 4.41 -8.24 -3.26
C LEU A 149 5.11 -9.15 -4.28
N ILE A 150 4.47 -10.24 -4.71
CA ILE A 150 5.04 -11.17 -5.71
C ILE A 150 5.37 -10.44 -7.00
N THR A 151 4.40 -9.69 -7.54
CA THR A 151 4.59 -8.97 -8.81
C THR A 151 5.62 -7.84 -8.68
N ARG A 152 5.70 -7.16 -7.54
CA ARG A 152 6.70 -6.12 -7.27
C ARG A 152 8.11 -6.69 -7.16
N VAL A 153 8.30 -7.84 -6.50
CA VAL A 153 9.62 -8.49 -6.41
C VAL A 153 10.11 -8.90 -7.79
N VAL A 154 9.28 -9.59 -8.58
CA VAL A 154 9.64 -10.01 -9.94
C VAL A 154 9.86 -8.79 -10.85
N GLY A 155 9.00 -7.78 -10.74
CA GLY A 155 9.14 -6.52 -11.46
C GLY A 155 10.46 -5.83 -11.14
N LEU A 156 10.81 -5.69 -9.86
CA LEU A 156 12.04 -5.04 -9.41
C LEU A 156 13.28 -5.72 -10.01
N VAL A 157 13.36 -7.05 -9.93
CA VAL A 157 14.47 -7.81 -10.50
C VAL A 157 14.53 -7.60 -12.02
N SER A 158 13.39 -7.62 -12.70
CA SER A 158 13.30 -7.43 -14.15
C SER A 158 13.75 -6.02 -14.58
N TYR A 159 13.23 -4.98 -13.93
CA TYR A 159 13.57 -3.59 -14.24
C TYR A 159 15.00 -3.24 -13.85
N ALA A 160 15.50 -3.77 -12.73
CA ALA A 160 16.89 -3.61 -12.33
C ALA A 160 17.84 -4.31 -13.34
N THR A 161 17.46 -5.47 -13.86
CA THR A 161 18.24 -6.17 -14.90
C THR A 161 18.29 -5.36 -16.20
N ILE A 162 17.16 -4.79 -16.63
CA ILE A 162 17.11 -3.90 -17.80
C ILE A 162 17.97 -2.66 -17.56
N LEU A 163 17.79 -1.99 -16.42
CA LEU A 163 18.57 -0.80 -16.07
C LEU A 163 20.06 -1.12 -16.02
N TRP A 164 20.44 -2.27 -15.46
CA TRP A 164 21.82 -2.77 -15.48
C TRP A 164 22.32 -2.93 -16.91
N SER A 165 21.58 -3.63 -17.77
CA SER A 165 21.99 -3.87 -19.17
C SER A 165 22.16 -2.58 -19.98
N LEU A 166 21.36 -1.55 -19.72
CA LEU A 166 21.39 -0.28 -20.43
C LEU A 166 22.44 0.69 -19.86
N SER A 167 22.78 0.56 -18.56
CA SER A 167 23.73 1.42 -17.88
C SER A 167 25.17 0.96 -18.11
N THR A 168 25.61 0.87 -19.36
CA THR A 168 26.97 0.41 -19.72
C THR A 168 28.04 1.48 -19.55
N PHE A 169 27.64 2.72 -19.32
CA PHE A 169 28.53 3.87 -19.22
C PHE A 169 28.86 4.19 -17.75
N ALA A 170 30.09 4.62 -17.51
CA ALA A 170 30.54 5.06 -16.20
C ALA A 170 30.36 6.57 -16.02
N LEU A 171 30.00 6.98 -14.81
CA LEU A 171 30.07 8.37 -14.39
C LEU A 171 31.46 8.62 -13.84
N ALA A 172 32.27 9.38 -14.56
CA ALA A 172 33.59 9.81 -14.12
C ALA A 172 33.53 11.29 -13.70
N PHE A 173 33.96 11.58 -12.47
CA PHE A 173 34.13 12.95 -11.99
C PHE A 173 35.28 13.01 -10.99
N THR A 174 35.99 14.13 -10.97
CA THR A 174 37.05 14.38 -10.00
C THR A 174 36.44 15.05 -8.76
N PHE A 175 36.53 14.39 -7.61
CA PHE A 175 36.08 14.94 -6.33
C PHE A 175 37.22 14.94 -5.32
N ALA A 176 37.50 16.10 -4.73
CA ALA A 176 38.59 16.29 -3.76
C ALA A 176 39.98 15.78 -4.25
N GLY A 177 40.25 15.88 -5.55
CA GLY A 177 41.52 15.44 -6.17
C GLY A 177 41.60 13.95 -6.50
N PHE A 178 40.55 13.17 -6.24
CA PHE A 178 40.46 11.77 -6.65
C PHE A 178 39.55 11.62 -7.86
N ASP A 179 39.99 10.88 -8.86
CA ASP A 179 39.15 10.48 -10.00
C ASP A 179 38.26 9.32 -9.56
N ILE A 180 36.96 9.61 -9.44
CA ILE A 180 35.96 8.61 -9.08
C ILE A 180 35.22 8.19 -10.35
N GLU A 181 35.32 6.91 -10.67
CA GLU A 181 34.59 6.29 -11.76
C GLU A 181 33.54 5.31 -11.20
N ILE A 182 32.26 5.64 -11.37
CA ILE A 182 31.14 4.80 -10.93
C ILE A 182 30.57 4.07 -12.14
N LEU A 183 30.89 2.79 -12.28
CA LEU A 183 30.29 1.92 -13.29
C LEU A 183 28.79 1.74 -13.01
N ARG A 184 27.98 1.79 -14.07
CA ARG A 184 26.53 1.56 -14.02
C ARG A 184 25.80 2.42 -12.97
N TYR A 185 26.25 3.66 -12.78
CA TYR A 185 25.78 4.53 -11.68
C TYR A 185 24.26 4.70 -11.64
N MET A 186 23.53 4.61 -12.75
CA MET A 186 22.06 4.70 -12.74
C MET A 186 21.39 3.60 -11.91
N VAL A 187 21.99 2.40 -11.85
CA VAL A 187 21.50 1.30 -11.00
C VAL A 187 21.60 1.66 -9.53
N TRP A 188 22.66 2.35 -9.13
CA TRP A 188 22.90 2.79 -7.76
C TRP A 188 22.14 4.07 -7.41
N ALA A 189 21.97 4.97 -8.37
CA ALA A 189 21.27 6.22 -8.19
C ALA A 189 19.78 6.01 -7.89
N ALA A 190 19.13 5.00 -8.48
CA ALA A 190 17.72 4.70 -8.24
C ALA A 190 17.40 4.38 -6.75
N PRO A 191 18.04 3.39 -6.09
CA PRO A 191 17.78 3.11 -4.68
C PRO A 191 18.26 4.23 -3.76
N ILE A 192 19.38 4.91 -4.06
CA ILE A 192 19.83 6.07 -3.28
C ILE A 192 18.78 7.19 -3.31
N TYR A 193 18.22 7.47 -4.48
CA TYR A 193 17.17 8.47 -4.65
C TYR A 193 15.93 8.14 -3.82
N VAL A 194 15.48 6.87 -3.84
CA VAL A 194 14.36 6.41 -3.01
C VAL A 194 14.69 6.50 -1.52
N ALA A 195 15.90 6.11 -1.11
CA ALA A 195 16.32 6.14 0.29
C ALA A 195 16.33 7.57 0.85
N ILE A 196 16.90 8.53 0.12
CA ILE A 196 16.91 9.95 0.50
C ILE A 196 15.48 10.47 0.64
N ALA A 197 14.64 10.20 -0.35
CA ALA A 197 13.26 10.63 -0.33
C ALA A 197 12.48 10.05 0.86
N THR A 198 12.67 8.76 1.13
CA THR A 198 12.05 8.06 2.25
C THR A 198 12.47 8.66 3.57
N PHE A 199 13.77 8.90 3.75
CA PHE A 199 14.31 9.46 4.99
C PHE A 199 13.77 10.87 5.27
N ILE A 200 13.77 11.74 4.26
CA ILE A 200 13.25 13.11 4.42
C ILE A 200 11.74 13.09 4.68
N THR A 201 10.99 12.28 3.93
CA THR A 201 9.54 12.15 4.11
C THR A 201 9.19 11.62 5.49
N HIS A 202 9.94 10.63 5.98
CA HIS A 202 9.75 10.07 7.31
C HIS A 202 10.06 11.11 8.40
N GLY A 203 11.19 11.81 8.29
CA GLY A 203 11.56 12.85 9.26
C GLY A 203 10.57 14.00 9.32
N LEU A 204 10.12 14.51 8.17
CA LEU A 204 9.12 15.60 8.10
C LEU A 204 7.71 15.14 8.49
N GLY A 205 7.36 13.88 8.22
CA GLY A 205 6.04 13.31 8.50
C GLY A 205 5.86 12.75 9.91
N ALA A 206 6.94 12.42 10.63
CA ALA A 206 6.84 11.83 11.97
C ALA A 206 5.97 12.61 12.97
N PRO A 207 5.99 13.97 13.01
CA PRO A 207 5.13 14.74 13.91
C PRO A 207 3.62 14.65 13.57
N LEU A 208 3.27 14.40 12.31
CA LEU A 208 1.87 14.35 11.86
C LEU A 208 1.09 13.27 12.58
N LYS A 209 1.68 12.09 12.80
CA LYS A 209 1.01 10.99 13.51
C LYS A 209 0.53 11.39 14.90
N LYS A 210 1.36 12.14 15.64
CA LYS A 210 1.00 12.62 16.98
C LYS A 210 -0.10 13.68 16.91
N LEU A 211 0.00 14.61 15.98
CA LEU A 211 -0.99 15.68 15.79
C LEU A 211 -2.34 15.14 15.34
N ASP A 212 -2.36 14.13 14.47
CA ASP A 212 -3.59 13.48 14.01
C ASP A 212 -4.29 12.72 15.15
N PHE A 213 -3.52 12.00 15.97
CA PHE A 213 -4.06 11.37 17.18
C PHE A 213 -4.65 12.39 18.16
N GLU A 214 -3.93 13.48 18.43
CA GLU A 214 -4.42 14.58 19.27
C GLU A 214 -5.64 15.26 18.66
N GLN A 215 -5.73 15.36 17.32
CA GLN A 215 -6.90 15.91 16.63
C GLN A 215 -8.13 15.03 16.88
N GLN A 216 -8.00 13.71 16.69
CA GLN A 216 -9.09 12.75 16.92
C GLN A 216 -9.56 12.77 18.38
N ARG A 217 -8.61 12.87 19.32
CA ARG A 217 -8.91 12.99 20.75
C ARG A 217 -9.70 14.27 21.06
N ARG A 218 -9.24 15.43 20.59
CA ARG A 218 -9.91 16.73 20.83
C ARG A 218 -11.29 16.79 20.18
N GLU A 219 -11.43 16.20 19.01
CA GLU A 219 -12.71 16.03 18.33
C GLU A 219 -13.69 15.19 19.16
N ALA A 220 -13.21 14.06 19.72
CA ALA A 220 -14.02 13.22 20.61
C ALA A 220 -14.40 13.97 21.90
N ASP A 221 -13.47 14.70 22.51
CA ASP A 221 -13.72 15.50 23.72
C ASP A 221 -14.76 16.62 23.48
N PHE A 222 -14.77 17.21 22.29
CA PHE A 222 -15.77 18.21 21.89
C PHE A 222 -17.15 17.57 21.68
N ARG A 223 -17.22 16.44 20.97
CA ARG A 223 -18.48 15.69 20.76
C ARG A 223 -19.05 15.16 22.07
N PHE A 224 -18.21 14.71 22.98
CA PHE A 224 -18.62 14.28 24.31
C PHE A 224 -19.26 15.44 25.09
N ALA A 225 -18.67 16.63 25.06
CA ALA A 225 -19.23 17.81 25.73
C ALA A 225 -20.62 18.20 25.17
N LEU A 226 -20.81 18.12 23.85
CA LEU A 226 -22.13 18.33 23.22
C LEU A 226 -23.14 17.27 23.66
N THR A 227 -22.72 16.01 23.75
CA THR A 227 -23.57 14.90 24.19
C THR A 227 -23.99 15.09 25.65
N ARG A 228 -23.04 15.48 26.52
CA ARG A 228 -23.32 15.81 27.93
C ARG A 228 -24.35 16.92 28.06
N LEU A 229 -24.26 17.99 27.27
CA LEU A 229 -25.24 19.07 27.29
C LEU A 229 -26.64 18.55 26.88
N ARG A 230 -26.71 17.73 25.82
CA ARG A 230 -27.96 17.11 25.38
C ARG A 230 -28.59 16.21 26.45
N GLU A 231 -27.79 15.51 27.23
CA GLU A 231 -28.27 14.66 28.34
C GLU A 231 -28.69 15.48 29.57
N ASN A 232 -28.24 16.74 29.70
CA ASN A 232 -28.48 17.59 30.87
C ASN A 232 -29.16 18.92 30.48
N VAL A 233 -30.15 18.88 29.58
CA VAL A 233 -30.83 20.08 29.08
C VAL A 233 -31.69 20.78 30.15
N GLU A 234 -32.39 20.03 30.98
CA GLU A 234 -33.30 20.58 32.00
C GLU A 234 -32.58 21.39 33.07
N PRO A 235 -31.49 20.89 33.72
CA PRO A 235 -30.75 21.68 34.70
C PRO A 235 -30.15 22.95 34.10
N VAL A 236 -29.67 22.89 32.86
CA VAL A 236 -29.09 24.06 32.18
C VAL A 236 -30.15 25.12 31.90
N ALA A 237 -31.32 24.71 31.40
CA ALA A 237 -32.42 25.63 31.11
C ALA A 237 -33.01 26.25 32.39
N LEU A 238 -33.18 25.47 33.46
CA LEU A 238 -33.70 25.98 34.74
C LEU A 238 -32.73 26.94 35.43
N ALA A 239 -31.42 26.74 35.27
CA ALA A 239 -30.39 27.58 35.85
C ALA A 239 -29.98 28.79 34.98
N GLY A 240 -30.48 28.90 33.74
CA GLY A 240 -30.01 29.91 32.77
C GLY A 240 -28.51 29.75 32.43
N GLY A 241 -28.03 28.51 32.37
CA GLY A 241 -26.60 28.16 32.26
C GLY A 241 -26.00 28.26 30.85
N GLU A 242 -26.74 28.73 29.86
CA GLU A 242 -26.35 28.65 28.43
C GLU A 242 -25.04 29.39 28.14
N ALA A 243 -24.79 30.53 28.80
CA ALA A 243 -23.55 31.28 28.63
C ALA A 243 -22.32 30.49 29.12
N ALA A 244 -22.46 29.75 30.22
CA ALA A 244 -21.39 28.93 30.78
C ALA A 244 -21.10 27.71 29.90
N GLU A 245 -22.14 27.04 29.41
CA GLU A 245 -22.02 25.92 28.46
C GLU A 245 -21.41 26.38 27.13
N ARG A 246 -21.84 27.53 26.59
CA ARG A 246 -21.24 28.14 25.39
C ARG A 246 -19.76 28.41 25.58
N SER A 247 -19.36 28.98 26.72
CA SER A 247 -17.95 29.25 27.03
C SER A 247 -17.12 27.97 27.04
N GLN A 248 -17.59 26.92 27.73
CA GLN A 248 -16.90 25.63 27.79
C GLN A 248 -16.76 24.96 26.42
N LEU A 249 -17.84 24.94 25.63
CA LEU A 249 -17.81 24.40 24.26
C LEU A 249 -16.86 25.20 23.36
N SER A 250 -16.85 26.52 23.50
CA SER A 250 -15.95 27.39 22.72
C SER A 250 -14.48 27.17 23.08
N GLN A 251 -14.16 26.94 24.36
CA GLN A 251 -12.80 26.61 24.79
C GLN A 251 -12.32 25.26 24.23
N ARG A 252 -13.18 24.24 24.25
CA ARG A 252 -12.88 22.92 23.66
C ARG A 252 -12.67 23.03 22.15
N PHE A 253 -13.52 23.79 21.46
CA PHE A 253 -13.36 24.05 20.04
C PHE A 253 -12.09 24.86 19.73
N ALA A 254 -11.72 25.84 20.56
CA ALA A 254 -10.48 26.59 20.40
C ALA A 254 -9.25 25.70 20.55
N ALA A 255 -9.25 24.76 21.50
CA ALA A 255 -8.18 23.77 21.63
C ALA A 255 -8.10 22.85 20.39
N LEU A 256 -9.25 22.41 19.88
CA LEU A 256 -9.34 21.63 18.64
C LEU A 256 -8.78 22.41 17.45
N ALA A 257 -9.20 23.67 17.26
CA ALA A 257 -8.71 24.54 16.20
C ALA A 257 -7.20 24.83 16.31
N GLY A 258 -6.68 24.99 17.53
CA GLY A 258 -5.25 25.17 17.77
C GLY A 258 -4.41 23.96 17.34
N ASN A 259 -4.91 22.74 17.54
CA ASN A 259 -4.25 21.54 17.01
C ASN A 259 -4.40 21.44 15.49
N TRP A 260 -5.57 21.79 14.96
CA TRP A 260 -5.84 21.81 13.52
C TRP A 260 -4.85 22.72 12.79
N HIS A 261 -4.56 23.92 13.31
CA HIS A 261 -3.55 24.81 12.73
C HIS A 261 -2.13 24.21 12.77
N GLN A 262 -1.76 23.53 13.85
CA GLN A 262 -0.47 22.84 13.92
C GLN A 262 -0.38 21.71 12.90
N LEU A 263 -1.46 20.94 12.75
CA LEU A 263 -1.57 19.88 11.76
C LEU A 263 -1.44 20.45 10.35
N ALA A 264 -2.23 21.47 10.00
CA ALA A 264 -2.19 22.16 8.71
C ALA A 264 -0.80 22.71 8.37
N ASN A 265 -0.10 23.33 9.34
CA ASN A 265 1.26 23.83 9.15
C ASN A 265 2.26 22.70 8.89
N ARG A 266 2.13 21.56 9.58
CA ARG A 266 3.00 20.40 9.35
C ARG A 266 2.72 19.73 8.01
N GLU A 267 1.46 19.64 7.60
CA GLU A 267 1.07 19.17 6.26
C GLU A 267 1.63 20.08 5.17
N LEU A 268 1.61 21.40 5.39
CA LEU A 268 2.21 22.37 4.47
C LEU A 268 3.73 22.16 4.35
N ILE A 269 4.44 22.01 5.46
CA ILE A 269 5.90 21.76 5.49
C ILE A 269 6.24 20.45 4.76
N LEU A 270 5.51 19.37 5.04
CA LEU A 270 5.69 18.10 4.31
C LEU A 270 5.34 18.28 2.83
N GLY A 271 4.32 19.07 2.51
CA GLY A 271 3.90 19.43 1.16
C GLY A 271 5.01 20.09 0.36
N PHE A 272 5.76 21.03 0.96
CA PHE A 272 6.89 21.70 0.31
C PHE A 272 8.01 20.74 -0.12
N PHE A 273 8.17 19.60 0.53
CA PHE A 273 9.12 18.57 0.11
C PHE A 273 8.48 17.55 -0.85
N SER A 274 7.33 17.00 -0.46
CA SER A 274 6.69 15.89 -1.19
C SER A 274 6.18 16.32 -2.57
N ARG A 275 5.62 17.53 -2.72
CA ARG A 275 5.09 18.00 -4.01
C ARG A 275 6.19 18.15 -5.08
N PRO A 276 7.31 18.87 -4.84
CA PRO A 276 8.41 18.91 -5.80
C PRO A 276 9.04 17.54 -6.04
N TYR A 277 9.15 16.69 -5.01
CA TYR A 277 9.66 15.33 -5.17
C TYR A 277 8.83 14.52 -6.18
N PHE A 278 7.51 14.46 -6.00
CA PHE A 278 6.60 13.77 -6.92
C PHE A 278 6.59 14.38 -8.34
N GLN A 279 6.85 15.68 -8.47
CA GLN A 279 6.95 16.33 -9.77
C GLN A 279 8.28 15.99 -10.48
N THR A 280 9.38 15.88 -9.73
CA THR A 280 10.73 15.75 -10.28
C THR A 280 11.16 14.30 -10.47
N VAL A 281 10.58 13.34 -9.75
CA VAL A 281 10.93 11.91 -9.84
C VAL A 281 10.83 11.35 -11.27
N LEU A 282 9.93 11.89 -12.09
CA LEU A 282 9.74 11.48 -13.48
C LEU A 282 10.74 12.11 -14.46
N THR A 283 11.52 13.11 -14.03
CA THR A 283 12.38 13.94 -14.87
C THR A 283 13.86 13.82 -14.50
N ILE A 284 14.19 13.67 -13.21
CA ILE A 284 15.55 13.42 -12.71
C ILE A 284 16.29 12.31 -13.47
N PRO A 285 15.66 11.19 -13.87
CA PRO A 285 16.37 10.14 -14.61
C PRO A 285 16.94 10.62 -15.94
N ILE A 286 16.28 11.59 -16.60
CA ILE A 286 16.79 12.21 -17.83
C ILE A 286 18.04 13.00 -17.52
N PHE A 287 18.04 13.86 -16.50
CA PHE A 287 19.21 14.67 -16.16
C PHE A 287 20.40 13.82 -15.76
N LEU A 288 20.15 12.73 -15.03
CA LEU A 288 21.19 11.77 -14.68
C LEU A 288 21.78 11.13 -15.94
N ALA A 289 20.97 10.68 -16.89
CA ALA A 289 21.42 10.01 -18.12
C ALA A 289 21.92 10.96 -19.22
N LEU A 290 21.63 12.26 -19.11
CA LEU A 290 21.92 13.27 -20.13
C LEU A 290 23.41 13.36 -20.54
N PRO A 291 24.39 13.31 -19.61
CA PRO A 291 25.81 13.35 -19.99
C PRO A 291 26.19 12.23 -20.96
N ALA A 292 25.60 11.03 -20.84
CA ALA A 292 25.92 9.92 -21.73
C ALA A 292 25.31 10.05 -23.12
N TYR A 293 24.13 10.68 -23.21
CA TYR A 293 23.55 11.06 -24.49
C TYR A 293 24.40 12.12 -25.19
N LEU A 294 24.81 13.17 -24.46
CA LEU A 294 25.67 14.24 -25.00
C LEU A 294 27.06 13.74 -25.41
N ALA A 295 27.59 12.72 -24.71
CA ALA A 295 28.82 12.04 -25.07
C ALA A 295 28.67 11.06 -26.26
N GLY A 296 27.49 10.96 -26.88
CA GLY A 296 27.23 10.07 -28.01
C GLY A 296 27.25 8.57 -27.68
N ARG A 297 27.23 8.21 -26.40
CA ARG A 297 27.28 6.80 -25.96
C ARG A 297 25.92 6.11 -25.98
N VAL A 298 24.83 6.88 -26.01
CA VAL A 298 23.45 6.40 -25.98
C VAL A 298 22.63 7.18 -27.03
N THR A 299 21.75 6.51 -27.77
CA THR A 299 20.83 7.17 -28.71
C THR A 299 19.71 7.91 -27.97
N PHE A 300 18.91 8.71 -28.67
CA PHE A 300 17.77 9.37 -28.04
C PHE A 300 16.74 8.36 -27.52
N GLY A 301 16.46 7.30 -28.28
CA GLY A 301 15.65 6.19 -27.80
C GLY A 301 16.26 5.49 -26.59
N GLY A 302 17.57 5.25 -26.57
CA GLY A 302 18.25 4.66 -25.41
C GLY A 302 18.16 5.52 -24.15
N LEU A 303 18.22 6.85 -24.28
CA LEU A 303 18.01 7.80 -23.18
C LEU A 303 16.60 7.67 -22.60
N MET A 304 15.59 7.57 -23.47
CA MET A 304 14.19 7.41 -23.05
C MET A 304 13.92 6.03 -22.44
N GLN A 305 14.57 4.98 -22.96
CA GLN A 305 14.54 3.64 -22.38
C GLN A 305 15.13 3.60 -20.97
N LEU A 306 16.30 4.23 -20.77
CA LEU A 306 16.95 4.37 -19.47
C LEU A 306 16.06 5.10 -18.47
N ARG A 307 15.43 6.20 -18.91
CA ARG A 307 14.45 6.94 -18.11
C ARG A 307 13.31 6.03 -17.65
N SER A 308 12.68 5.30 -18.58
CA SER A 308 11.55 4.41 -18.26
C SER A 308 11.97 3.26 -17.33
N ALA A 309 13.13 2.64 -17.55
CA ALA A 309 13.64 1.59 -16.68
C ALA A 309 13.91 2.11 -15.26
N PHE A 310 14.58 3.26 -15.13
CA PHE A 310 14.83 3.91 -13.84
C PHE A 310 13.55 4.25 -13.10
N GLN A 311 12.56 4.83 -13.79
CA GLN A 311 11.25 5.15 -13.21
C GLN A 311 10.54 3.90 -12.68
N ASN A 312 10.60 2.79 -13.42
CA ASN A 312 10.02 1.52 -12.97
C ASN A 312 10.73 0.96 -11.73
N VAL A 313 12.06 1.07 -11.63
CA VAL A 313 12.81 0.69 -10.42
C VAL A 313 12.40 1.56 -9.24
N VAL A 314 12.41 2.88 -9.39
CA VAL A 314 12.04 3.83 -8.33
C VAL A 314 10.61 3.62 -7.84
N THR A 315 9.64 3.52 -8.75
CA THR A 315 8.23 3.32 -8.37
C THR A 315 8.01 1.95 -7.71
N THR A 316 8.72 0.91 -8.15
CA THR A 316 8.64 -0.43 -7.54
C THR A 316 9.27 -0.46 -6.15
N LEU A 317 10.42 0.19 -5.94
CA LEU A 317 11.06 0.32 -4.61
C LEU A 317 10.19 1.13 -3.64
N SER A 318 9.52 2.17 -4.12
CA SER A 318 8.64 3.00 -3.31
C SER A 318 7.36 2.30 -2.86
N TRP A 319 7.01 1.12 -3.40
CA TRP A 319 5.81 0.38 -3.04
C TRP A 319 5.70 0.12 -1.53
N PHE A 320 6.80 -0.25 -0.86
CA PHE A 320 6.81 -0.56 0.57
C PHE A 320 6.32 0.62 1.43
N ILE A 321 6.60 1.86 0.99
CA ILE A 321 6.19 3.08 1.68
C ILE A 321 4.66 3.21 1.66
N PHE A 322 4.02 2.86 0.54
CA PHE A 322 2.57 2.98 0.37
C PHE A 322 1.80 1.80 0.97
N SER A 323 2.37 0.58 0.93
CA SER A 323 1.75 -0.62 1.49
C SER A 323 1.86 -0.76 3.01
N TYR A 324 2.65 0.07 3.69
CA TYR A 324 2.86 -0.06 5.14
C TYR A 324 1.55 -0.07 5.95
N LYS A 325 0.61 0.84 5.63
CA LYS A 325 -0.69 0.92 6.31
C LYS A 325 -1.51 -0.36 6.13
N GLU A 326 -1.49 -0.88 4.91
CA GLU A 326 -2.25 -2.08 4.53
C GLU A 326 -1.66 -3.34 5.17
N LEU A 327 -0.34 -3.47 5.18
CA LEU A 327 0.38 -4.53 5.90
C LEU A 327 0.14 -4.47 7.41
N ALA A 328 0.11 -3.27 8.00
CA ALA A 328 -0.21 -3.09 9.42
C ALA A 328 -1.66 -3.50 9.72
N GLN A 329 -2.61 -3.17 8.84
CA GLN A 329 -4.01 -3.58 8.97
C GLN A 329 -4.16 -5.10 8.84
N LEU A 330 -3.45 -5.72 7.89
CA LEU A 330 -3.39 -7.19 7.75
C LEU A 330 -2.86 -7.84 9.03
N ALA A 331 -1.74 -7.37 9.55
CA ALA A 331 -1.12 -7.90 10.76
C ALA A 331 -2.02 -7.77 11.99
N ALA A 332 -2.64 -6.61 12.19
CA ALA A 332 -3.55 -6.35 13.32
C ALA A 332 -4.79 -7.25 13.24
N THR A 333 -5.38 -7.37 12.05
CA THR A 333 -6.58 -8.19 11.81
C THR A 333 -6.29 -9.69 11.96
N ALA A 334 -5.14 -10.15 11.44
CA ALA A 334 -4.70 -11.53 11.60
C ALA A 334 -4.51 -11.91 13.08
N SER A 335 -3.92 -11.02 13.87
CA SER A 335 -3.74 -11.22 15.32
C SER A 335 -5.09 -11.34 16.03
N ARG A 336 -6.00 -10.38 15.83
CA ARG A 336 -7.35 -10.39 16.45
C ARG A 336 -8.15 -11.62 16.08
N LEU A 337 -8.17 -11.99 14.80
CA LEU A 337 -8.92 -13.15 14.32
C LEU A 337 -8.32 -14.47 14.83
N SER A 338 -6.98 -14.58 14.87
CA SER A 338 -6.33 -15.78 15.41
C SER A 338 -6.56 -15.93 16.92
N HIS A 339 -6.59 -14.85 17.69
CA HIS A 339 -6.94 -14.90 19.11
C HIS A 339 -8.40 -15.29 19.33
N PHE A 340 -9.33 -14.75 18.52
CA PHE A 340 -10.74 -15.14 18.54
C PHE A 340 -10.92 -16.64 18.30
N ILE A 341 -10.31 -17.17 17.24
CA ILE A 341 -10.38 -18.59 16.89
C ILE A 341 -9.81 -19.47 18.00
N ALA A 342 -8.65 -19.10 18.56
CA ALA A 342 -8.04 -19.85 19.65
C ALA A 342 -8.89 -19.84 20.94
N ALA A 343 -9.49 -18.70 21.27
CA ALA A 343 -10.38 -18.58 22.42
C ALA A 343 -11.65 -19.42 22.27
N ALA A 344 -12.23 -19.44 21.06
CA ALA A 344 -13.40 -20.27 20.75
C ALA A 344 -13.08 -21.78 20.87
N GLU A 345 -11.96 -22.22 20.31
CA GLU A 345 -11.50 -23.61 20.43
C GLU A 345 -11.24 -24.01 21.89
N ALA A 346 -10.60 -23.13 22.68
CA ALA A 346 -10.34 -23.39 24.09
C ALA A 346 -11.63 -23.45 24.92
N ALA A 347 -12.60 -22.59 24.63
CA ALA A 347 -13.90 -22.58 25.30
C ALA A 347 -14.71 -23.86 24.98
N ALA A 348 -14.70 -24.30 23.73
CA ALA A 348 -15.34 -25.56 23.32
C ALA A 348 -14.72 -26.79 24.02
N ALA A 349 -13.39 -26.81 24.19
CA ALA A 349 -12.69 -27.91 24.85
C ALA A 349 -12.96 -28.02 26.35
N LEU A 350 -13.45 -26.94 26.98
CA LEU A 350 -13.73 -26.87 28.42
C LEU A 350 -15.21 -27.09 28.76
N ALA A 351 -16.05 -27.35 27.75
CA ALA A 351 -17.45 -27.70 27.96
C ALA A 351 -17.55 -29.17 28.43
N PRO A 352 -18.25 -29.47 29.55
CA PRO A 352 -18.57 -30.85 29.89
C PRO A 352 -19.43 -31.48 28.78
N GLN A 353 -19.11 -32.72 28.41
CA GLN A 353 -19.80 -33.49 27.37
C GLN A 353 -21.29 -33.68 27.66
#